data_AF-A0A379KG86-F1
#
_entry.id   AF-A0A379KG86-F1
#
_cell.length_a   1.000
_cell.length_b   1.000
_cell.length_c   1.000
_cell.angle_alpha   90.00
_cell.angle_beta   90.00
_cell.angle_gamma   90.00
#
_symmetry.space_group_name_H-M   'P 1'
#
loop_
_entity.id
_entity.type
_entity.pdbx_description
1 polymer ?
#
loop_
_entity_poly.entity_id
_entity_poly.type
_entity_poly.pdbx_seq_one_letter_code
_entity_poly.pdbx_strand_id
1 'polypeptide(L)' 'MGGDTPASDGYMQFQGVDIDRGGIHLWINRKAKYMDQLNGMIARNAAAQAKAGLPVTADKNWVIVTPEQIQ' A
#
# COMPACT_ATOMS: atom_id res chain seq x y z
N MET A 1 7.29 -4.69 -2.42
CA MET A 1 6.97 -4.22 -3.78
C MET A 1 6.91 -2.69 -3.78
N GLY A 2 7.37 -2.02 -4.84
CA GLY A 2 7.48 -0.56 -4.91
C GLY A 2 6.49 0.06 -5.89
N GLY A 3 5.88 1.18 -5.53
CA GLY A 3 4.98 1.94 -6.42
C GLY A 3 4.93 3.43 -6.09
N ASP A 4 4.38 4.21 -7.02
CA ASP A 4 4.25 5.67 -6.91
C ASP A 4 2.95 6.22 -7.56
N THR A 5 2.14 5.31 -8.15
CA THR A 5 0.92 5.64 -8.90
C THR A 5 -0.25 4.72 -8.50
N PRO A 6 -1.26 5.22 -7.76
CA PRO A 6 -2.23 4.34 -7.11
C PRO A 6 -3.04 3.47 -8.08
N ALA A 7 -3.42 4.02 -9.23
CA ALA A 7 -4.23 3.32 -10.23
C ALA A 7 -3.49 2.20 -10.96
N SER A 8 -2.17 2.33 -11.13
CA SER A 8 -1.33 1.33 -11.81
C SER A 8 -0.81 0.29 -10.82
N ASP A 9 -0.29 0.75 -9.68
CA ASP A 9 0.49 -0.09 -8.77
C ASP A 9 -0.37 -0.68 -7.65
N GLY A 10 -1.56 -0.11 -7.42
CA GLY A 10 -2.42 -0.47 -6.28
C GLY A 10 -2.80 -1.95 -6.28
N TYR A 11 -3.10 -2.54 -7.45
CA TYR A 11 -3.43 -3.97 -7.53
C TYR A 11 -2.29 -4.85 -7.01
N MET A 12 -1.07 -4.60 -7.49
CA MET A 12 0.08 -5.37 -7.04
C MET A 12 0.33 -5.10 -5.54
N GLN A 13 0.03 -3.89 -5.03
CA GLN A 13 0.30 -3.54 -3.63
C GLN A 13 -0.58 -4.37 -2.71
N PHE A 14 -1.86 -4.50 -3.02
CA PHE A 14 -2.80 -5.19 -2.14
C PHE A 14 -2.86 -6.72 -2.36
N GLN A 15 -2.36 -7.24 -3.48
CA GLN A 15 -2.45 -8.68 -3.80
C GLN A 15 -1.09 -9.39 -3.94
N GLY A 16 0.01 -8.65 -4.13
CA GLY A 16 1.34 -9.21 -4.40
C GLY A 16 2.30 -9.19 -3.21
N VAL A 17 1.94 -8.56 -2.09
CA VAL A 17 2.81 -8.46 -0.91
C VAL A 17 2.44 -9.54 0.11
N ASP A 18 3.38 -10.45 0.37
CA ASP A 18 3.27 -11.47 1.41
C ASP A 18 3.80 -10.93 2.74
N ILE A 19 2.89 -10.38 3.55
CA ILE A 19 3.21 -9.81 4.87
C ILE A 19 3.78 -10.85 5.84
N ASP A 20 3.28 -12.09 5.78
CA ASP A 20 3.67 -13.15 6.72
C ASP A 20 5.13 -13.60 6.49
N ARG A 21 5.65 -13.39 5.28
CA ARG A 21 7.07 -13.61 4.94
C ARG A 21 7.94 -12.35 5.03
N GLY A 22 7.45 -11.29 5.67
CA GLY A 22 8.18 -10.03 5.83
C GLY A 22 8.11 -9.11 4.62
N GLY A 23 7.12 -9.31 3.74
CA GLY A 23 6.85 -8.42 2.61
C GLY A 23 6.56 -6.99 3.07
N ILE A 24 7.00 -6.05 2.25
CA ILE A 24 6.89 -4.60 2.50
C ILE A 24 6.16 -3.94 1.33
N HIS A 25 5.22 -3.06 1.65
CA HIS A 25 4.67 -2.09 0.70
C HIS A 25 5.57 -0.86 0.70
N LEU A 26 6.45 -0.74 -0.29
CA LEU A 26 7.25 0.45 -0.48
C LEU A 26 6.45 1.43 -1.34
N TRP A 27 6.29 2.66 -0.86
CA TRP A 27 5.60 3.73 -1.57
C TRP A 27 6.48 4.97 -1.69
N ILE A 28 6.62 5.48 -2.91
CA ILE A 28 7.29 6.75 -3.17
C ILE A 28 6.22 7.85 -3.27
N ASN A 29 6.08 8.62 -2.19
CA ASN A 29 5.16 9.73 -2.08
C ASN A 29 5.67 10.95 -2.86
N ARG A 30 5.40 10.97 -4.17
CA ARG A 30 5.74 12.09 -5.07
C ARG A 30 4.66 13.17 -5.16
N LYS A 31 3.42 12.90 -4.75
CA LYS A 31 2.27 13.82 -4.86
C LYS A 31 1.26 13.57 -3.75
N ALA A 32 0.86 14.63 -3.05
CA ALA A 32 -0.16 14.57 -1.99
C ALA A 32 -1.47 13.90 -2.45
N LYS A 33 -1.99 14.29 -3.63
CA LYS A 33 -3.19 13.67 -4.24
C LYS A 33 -3.10 12.14 -4.34
N TYR A 34 -1.92 11.60 -4.64
CA TYR A 34 -1.75 10.16 -4.78
C TYR A 34 -1.68 9.47 -3.43
N MET A 35 -1.11 10.14 -2.43
CA MET A 35 -1.12 9.65 -1.06
C MET A 35 -2.55 9.59 -0.50
N ASP A 36 -3.38 10.59 -0.75
CA ASP A 36 -4.79 10.59 -0.32
C ASP A 36 -5.57 9.44 -0.98
N GLN A 37 -5.35 9.22 -2.28
CA GLN A 37 -5.95 8.09 -3.00
C GLN A 37 -5.49 6.75 -2.43
N LEU A 38 -4.19 6.58 -2.17
CA LEU A 38 -3.63 5.38 -1.58
C LEU A 38 -4.22 5.10 -0.19
N ASN A 39 -4.28 6.11 0.68
CA ASN A 39 -4.89 5.98 2.01
C ASN A 39 -6.34 5.51 1.93
N GLY A 40 -7.12 6.07 0.99
CA GLY A 40 -8.47 5.61 0.71
C GLY A 40 -8.53 4.14 0.27
N MET A 41 -7.56 3.69 -0.54
CA MET A 41 -7.47 2.29 -0.96
C MET A 41 -7.05 1.36 0.19
N ILE A 42 -6.08 1.75 1.02
CA ILE A 42 -5.64 0.99 2.20
C ILE A 42 -6.84 0.72 3.12
N ALA A 43 -7.57 1.77 3.49
CA ALA A 43 -8.73 1.65 4.37
C ALA A 43 -9.83 0.74 3.78
N ARG A 44 -10.13 0.90 2.48
CA ARG A 44 -11.14 0.06 1.79
C ARG A 44 -10.73 -1.40 1.74
N ASN A 45 -9.48 -1.71 1.40
CA ASN A 45 -8.99 -3.08 1.29
C ASN A 45 -8.91 -3.75 2.67
N ALA A 46 -8.44 -3.04 3.70
CA ALA A 46 -8.41 -3.55 5.06
C ALA A 46 -9.83 -3.90 5.57
N ALA A 47 -10.79 -3.01 5.34
CA ALA A 47 -12.20 -3.26 5.67
C ALA A 47 -12.78 -4.45 4.89
N ALA A 48 -12.43 -4.59 3.61
CA ALA A 48 -12.86 -5.72 2.79
C ALA A 48 -12.26 -7.06 3.28
N GLN A 49 -10.98 -7.09 3.64
CA GLN A 49 -10.33 -8.27 4.23
C GLN A 49 -11.02 -8.67 5.54
N ALA A 50 -11.25 -7.70 6.44
CA ALA A 50 -11.94 -7.93 7.71
C ALA A 50 -13.36 -8.49 7.49
N LYS A 51 -14.12 -7.90 6.57
CA LYS A 51 -15.49 -8.35 6.24
C LYS A 51 -15.50 -9.76 5.63
N ALA A 52 -14.46 -10.12 4.88
CA ALA A 52 -14.29 -11.44 4.28
C ALA A 52 -13.74 -12.49 5.26
N GLY A 53 -13.41 -12.12 6.50
CA GLY A 53 -12.75 -13.03 7.46
C GLY A 53 -11.32 -13.41 7.07
N LEU A 54 -10.70 -12.63 6.17
CA LEU A 54 -9.30 -12.78 5.78
C LEU A 54 -8.39 -12.04 6.77
N PRO A 55 -7.12 -12.45 6.90
CA PRO A 55 -6.11 -11.65 7.60
C PRO A 55 -6.07 -10.23 7.06
N VAL A 56 -6.13 -9.25 7.96
CA VAL A 56 -6.06 -7.82 7.59
C VAL A 56 -4.59 -7.44 7.44
N THR A 57 -4.15 -7.41 6.18
CA THR A 57 -2.75 -7.16 5.80
C THR A 57 -2.59 -5.87 5.01
N ALA A 58 -3.66 -5.35 4.40
CA ALA A 58 -3.61 -4.19 3.51
C ALA A 58 -3.12 -2.90 4.18
N ASP A 59 -3.19 -2.80 5.50
CA ASP A 59 -2.74 -1.66 6.31
C ASP A 59 -1.40 -1.91 7.04
N LYS A 60 -0.70 -3.01 6.74
CA LYS A 60 0.53 -3.42 7.43
C LYS A 60 1.77 -3.17 6.57
N ASN A 61 2.93 -3.07 7.22
CA ASN A 61 4.27 -2.99 6.61
C ASN A 61 4.41 -1.98 5.45
N TRP A 62 3.83 -0.79 5.62
CA TRP A 62 4.04 0.32 4.69
C TRP A 62 5.33 1.07 5.05
N VAL A 63 6.24 1.17 4.09
CA VAL A 63 7.38 2.08 4.13
C VAL A 63 7.12 3.16 3.09
N ILE A 64 6.95 4.38 3.56
CA ILE A 64 6.58 5.52 2.71
C ILE A 64 7.69 6.54 2.75
N VAL A 65 8.23 6.85 1.59
CA VAL A 65 9.35 7.79 1.42
C VAL A 65 9.00 8.86 0.38
N THR A 66 9.56 10.06 0.49
CA THR A 66 9.53 11.05 -0.60
C THR A 66 10.76 10.86 -1.49
N PRO A 67 10.75 11.34 -2.74
CA PRO A 67 11.92 11.27 -3.62
C PRO A 67 13.20 11.83 -2.98
N GLU A 68 13.08 12.92 -2.22
CA GLU A 68 14.21 13.60 -1.58
C GLU A 68 14.87 12.78 -0.47
N GLN A 69 14.14 11.83 0.14
CA GLN A 69 14.66 10.99 1.22
C GLN A 69 15.54 9.83 0.72
N ILE A 70 15.51 9.55 -0.59
CA ILE A 70 16.20 8.41 -1.21
C ILE A 70 17.12 8.82 -2.36
N GLN A 71 17.46 10.11 -2.42
CA GLN A 71 18.25 10.73 -3.49
C GLN A 71 19.75 10.66 -3.24
#